data_AF-A0A1G0WUY4-F1
#
_entry.id   AF-A0A1G0WUY4-F1
#
_cell.length_a   1.000
_cell.length_b   1.000
_cell.length_c   1.000
_cell.angle_alpha   90.00
_cell.angle_beta   90.00
_cell.angle_gamma   90.00
#
_symmetry.space_group_name_H-M   'P 1'
#
loop_
_entity.id
_entity.type
_entity.pdbx_description
1 polymer ?
#
loop_
_entity_poly.entity_id
_entity_poly.type
_entity_poly.pdbx_seq_one_letter_code
_entity_poly.pdbx_strand_id
1 'polypeptide(L)'
;MKYLKEFIALTSFIVLAAVILTASTSCSQFGFGNTGHSGHSGHSGHMGNMGNMGQNDENHDHSQPNEEIKKSDLIREGIVDLVALDENKDGKVFQDQMHWNVISDKTDSCPICFMKLTEVKLSDARTNLINNGYYVK
;
A
#
# COMPACT_ATOMS: atom_id res chain seq x y z
N MET A 1 29.13 -4.19 -47.04
CA MET A 1 27.70 -4.58 -46.98
C MET A 1 27.29 -5.03 -45.57
N LYS A 2 27.29 -4.12 -44.58
CA LYS A 2 26.85 -4.40 -43.20
C LYS A 2 25.71 -3.48 -42.72
N TYR A 3 25.36 -2.45 -43.49
CA TYR A 3 24.36 -1.44 -43.11
C TYR A 3 22.98 -1.63 -43.76
N LEU A 4 22.79 -2.67 -44.58
CA LEU A 4 21.53 -2.90 -45.29
C LEU A 4 20.53 -3.77 -44.50
N LYS A 5 20.98 -4.45 -43.43
CA LYS A 5 20.13 -5.32 -42.60
C LYS A 5 19.42 -4.59 -41.46
N GLU A 6 19.92 -3.44 -41.03
CA GLU A 6 19.36 -2.65 -39.92
C GLU A 6 18.19 -1.76 -40.37
N PHE A 7 18.12 -1.40 -41.65
CA PHE A 7 17.10 -0.47 -42.16
C PHE A 7 15.72 -1.12 -42.41
N ILE A 8 15.67 -2.44 -42.54
CA ILE A 8 14.43 -3.18 -42.88
C ILE A 8 13.60 -3.50 -41.62
N ALA A 9 14.22 -3.52 -40.43
CA ALA A 9 13.52 -3.81 -39.18
C ALA A 9 12.74 -2.61 -38.61
N LEU A 10 13.04 -1.38 -39.03
CA LEU A 10 12.43 -0.16 -38.48
C LEU A 10 11.20 0.34 -39.24
N THR A 11 10.95 -0.13 -40.47
CA THR A 11 9.82 0.34 -41.29
C THR A 11 8.56 -0.52 -41.18
N SER A 12 8.62 -1.68 -40.51
CA SER A 12 7.50 -2.64 -40.45
C SER A 12 6.53 -2.42 -39.29
N PHE A 13 6.84 -1.56 -38.31
CA PHE A 13 6.00 -1.39 -37.11
C PHE A 13 5.15 -0.11 -37.04
N ILE A 14 5.35 0.88 -37.91
CA ILE A 14 4.63 2.18 -37.79
C ILE A 14 3.40 2.28 -38.72
N VAL A 15 3.18 1.33 -39.63
CA VAL A 15 1.96 1.27 -40.45
C VAL A 15 0.73 0.79 -39.64
N LEU A 16 0.89 0.46 -38.35
CA LEU A 16 -0.18 -0.06 -37.48
C LEU A 16 -0.78 0.98 -36.50
N ALA A 17 -0.73 2.29 -36.81
CA ALA A 17 -1.32 3.34 -35.97
C ALA A 17 -2.47 4.12 -36.64
N ALA A 18 -2.98 3.66 -37.79
CA ALA A 18 -3.91 4.43 -38.62
C ALA A 18 -5.33 3.85 -38.75
N VAL A 19 -5.72 2.82 -38.00
CA VAL A 19 -7.06 2.23 -38.11
C VAL A 19 -7.62 1.93 -36.72
N ILE A 20 -8.92 2.18 -36.54
CA ILE A 20 -9.77 2.20 -35.32
C ILE A 20 -9.91 3.66 -34.81
N LEU A 21 -10.78 4.54 -35.34
CA LEU A 21 -12.22 4.41 -35.68
C LEU A 21 -12.96 3.78 -34.48
N THR A 22 -13.81 4.46 -33.69
CA THR A 22 -15.05 5.13 -34.09
C THR A 22 -15.63 5.98 -32.95
N ALA A 23 -16.29 7.05 -33.37
CA ALA A 23 -17.12 7.97 -32.60
C ALA A 23 -18.30 7.33 -31.85
N SER A 24 -18.69 7.94 -30.72
CA SER A 24 -20.01 7.98 -30.07
C SER A 24 -19.80 8.65 -28.69
N THR A 25 -20.63 9.51 -28.11
CA THR A 25 -21.89 10.14 -28.45
C THR A 25 -21.98 11.38 -27.54
N SER A 26 -22.63 12.41 -28.04
CA SER A 26 -23.03 13.65 -27.39
C SER A 26 -23.79 13.49 -26.05
N CYS A 27 -23.80 14.61 -25.32
CA CYS A 27 -24.75 15.09 -24.30
C CYS A 27 -24.94 14.27 -23.01
N SER A 28 -24.67 14.89 -21.86
CA SER A 28 -25.69 15.61 -21.06
C SER A 28 -25.08 16.29 -19.83
N GLN A 29 -25.41 17.57 -19.66
CA GLN A 29 -25.38 18.25 -18.37
C GLN A 29 -26.19 17.47 -17.35
N PHE A 30 -25.65 17.24 -16.16
CA PHE A 30 -26.45 17.19 -14.94
C PHE A 30 -25.56 17.55 -13.76
N GLY A 31 -25.75 18.78 -13.26
CA GLY A 31 -25.30 19.15 -11.93
C GLY A 31 -26.27 18.62 -10.91
N PHE A 32 -25.76 18.13 -9.77
CA PHE A 32 -26.49 18.05 -8.52
C PHE A 32 -25.52 18.14 -7.34
N GLY A 33 -25.70 19.19 -6.54
CA GLY A 33 -25.60 19.16 -5.08
C GLY A 33 -24.26 18.80 -4.44
N ASN A 34 -23.37 19.78 -4.26
CA ASN A 34 -22.46 19.76 -3.12
C ASN A 34 -23.20 20.35 -1.90
N THR A 35 -23.83 19.46 -1.14
CA THR A 35 -24.29 19.74 0.23
C THR A 35 -23.79 18.63 1.14
N GLY A 36 -22.94 18.99 2.09
CA GLY A 36 -22.42 18.14 3.16
C GLY A 36 -20.98 18.54 3.48
N HIS A 37 -20.53 18.75 4.71
CA HIS A 37 -21.10 18.59 6.03
C HIS A 37 -20.33 19.53 6.96
N SER A 38 -21.01 20.46 7.61
CA SER A 38 -20.42 21.28 8.67
C SER A 38 -21.49 21.53 9.73
N GLY A 39 -21.44 20.76 10.80
CA GLY A 39 -22.38 20.85 11.91
C GLY A 39 -22.27 19.64 12.81
N HIS A 40 -21.21 19.58 13.64
CA HIS A 40 -21.20 18.72 14.81
C HIS A 40 -22.19 19.31 15.83
N SER A 41 -23.38 18.73 15.84
CA SER A 41 -24.47 19.02 16.78
C SER A 41 -24.06 18.67 18.20
N GLY A 42 -24.42 19.54 19.14
CA GLY A 42 -24.13 19.41 20.56
C GLY A 42 -24.61 18.09 21.16
N HIS A 43 -23.74 17.49 21.97
CA HIS A 43 -24.14 16.46 22.93
C HIS A 43 -24.71 17.14 24.18
N SER A 44 -26.03 17.25 24.20
CA SER A 44 -26.83 17.57 25.39
C SER A 44 -27.08 16.29 26.18
N GLY A 45 -26.64 16.27 27.44
CA GLY A 45 -27.29 15.57 28.54
C GLY A 45 -27.12 14.06 28.66
N HIS A 46 -26.25 13.65 29.59
CA HIS A 46 -26.66 12.69 30.62
C HIS A 46 -25.79 12.85 31.87
N MET A 47 -26.37 13.44 32.92
CA MET A 47 -25.86 13.31 34.29
C MET A 47 -26.31 11.93 34.79
N GLY A 48 -25.35 11.06 35.08
CA GLY A 48 -25.59 9.72 35.61
C GLY A 48 -24.55 9.33 36.66
N ASN A 49 -24.93 9.49 37.93
CA ASN A 49 -24.56 8.71 39.11
C ASN A 49 -23.07 8.28 39.30
N MET A 50 -22.33 9.02 40.12
CA MET A 50 -21.06 8.56 40.71
C MET A 50 -21.35 7.52 41.80
N GLY A 51 -21.46 6.25 41.41
CA GLY A 51 -21.50 5.11 42.32
C GLY A 51 -20.09 4.53 42.54
N ASN A 52 -19.56 4.74 43.75
CA ASN A 52 -18.61 3.89 44.49
C ASN A 52 -17.52 3.14 43.67
N MET A 53 -16.36 3.78 43.45
CA MET A 53 -15.13 3.07 43.06
C MET A 53 -14.48 2.44 44.30
N GLY A 54 -14.81 1.18 44.56
CA GLY A 54 -13.95 0.31 45.38
C GLY A 54 -12.73 -0.09 44.56
N GLN A 55 -11.55 0.39 44.97
CA GLN A 55 -10.26 -0.05 44.45
C GLN A 55 -9.97 -1.45 45.00
N ASN A 56 -10.24 -2.47 44.19
CA ASN A 56 -9.60 -3.77 44.33
C ASN A 56 -8.73 -3.97 43.10
N ASP A 57 -7.47 -3.56 43.21
CA ASP A 57 -6.40 -3.88 42.27
C ASP A 57 -6.05 -5.37 42.43
N GLU A 58 -6.78 -6.24 41.74
CA GLU A 58 -6.42 -7.65 41.60
C GLU A 58 -5.88 -7.91 40.19
N ASN A 59 -4.55 -7.81 40.10
CA ASN A 59 -3.67 -8.53 39.18
C ASN A 59 -4.32 -9.10 37.90
N HIS A 60 -4.44 -8.25 36.87
CA HIS A 60 -4.33 -8.75 35.51
C HIS A 60 -2.86 -8.99 35.21
N ASP A 61 -2.40 -10.21 35.54
CA ASP A 61 -1.24 -10.82 34.93
C ASP A 61 -1.52 -10.94 33.43
N HIS A 62 -1.25 -9.85 32.69
CA HIS A 62 -0.95 -9.93 31.29
C HIS A 62 0.39 -10.64 31.15
N SER A 63 0.36 -11.95 31.36
CA SER A 63 1.28 -12.87 30.72
C SER A 63 1.06 -12.68 29.23
N GLN A 64 1.76 -11.67 28.69
CA GLN A 64 1.97 -11.52 27.27
C GLN A 64 2.43 -12.90 26.81
N PRO A 65 1.75 -13.55 25.84
CA PRO A 65 2.38 -14.67 25.20
C PRO A 65 3.71 -14.12 24.71
N ASN A 66 4.79 -14.69 25.24
CA ASN A 66 6.11 -14.62 24.64
C ASN A 66 5.97 -15.33 23.28
N GLU A 67 5.25 -14.69 22.36
CA GLU A 67 5.44 -14.89 20.95
C GLU A 67 6.85 -14.37 20.72
N GLU A 68 7.79 -15.29 20.88
CA GLU A 68 9.03 -15.30 20.14
C GLU A 68 8.67 -14.75 18.76
N ILE A 69 8.96 -13.46 18.53
CA ILE A 69 8.81 -12.82 17.24
C ILE A 69 9.74 -13.66 16.38
N LYS A 70 9.18 -14.70 15.75
CA LYS A 70 9.86 -15.50 14.75
C LYS A 70 10.36 -14.44 13.79
N LYS A 71 11.67 -14.21 13.81
CA LYS A 71 12.31 -13.15 13.04
C LYS A 71 11.93 -13.45 11.60
N SER A 72 10.88 -12.79 11.14
CA SER A 72 10.17 -13.18 9.93
C SER A 72 11.02 -12.63 8.81
N ASP A 73 11.36 -13.44 7.81
CA ASP A 73 12.18 -13.01 6.66
C ASP A 73 11.57 -11.82 5.89
N LEU A 74 10.30 -11.49 6.20
CA LEU A 74 9.56 -10.33 5.73
C LEU A 74 9.98 -9.00 6.36
N ILE A 75 10.50 -8.99 7.60
CA ILE A 75 10.86 -7.77 8.33
C ILE A 75 12.31 -7.40 8.01
N ARG A 76 12.57 -6.22 7.43
CA ARG A 76 13.87 -5.88 6.84
C ARG A 76 14.70 -4.93 7.69
N GLU A 77 15.67 -5.42 8.44
CA GLU A 77 16.50 -4.53 9.25
C GLU A 77 17.55 -3.78 8.41
N GLY A 78 17.75 -2.49 8.67
CA GLY A 78 18.84 -1.70 8.08
C GLY A 78 18.56 -1.15 6.68
N ILE A 79 19.44 -1.47 5.72
CA ILE A 79 19.35 -1.00 4.33
C ILE A 79 18.51 -2.00 3.53
N VAL A 80 17.38 -1.55 3.00
CA VAL A 80 16.45 -2.36 2.21
C VAL A 80 16.89 -2.33 0.75
N ASP A 81 17.29 -3.48 0.21
CA ASP A 81 17.61 -3.65 -1.22
C ASP A 81 16.35 -4.11 -1.94
N LEU A 82 15.57 -3.17 -2.49
CA LEU A 82 14.28 -3.47 -3.13
C LEU A 82 14.41 -4.31 -4.41
N VAL A 83 15.49 -4.10 -5.16
CA VAL A 83 15.74 -4.83 -6.42
C VAL A 83 16.02 -6.30 -6.15
N ALA A 84 16.68 -6.62 -5.03
CA ALA A 84 16.89 -7.99 -4.62
C ALA A 84 15.59 -8.71 -4.20
N LEU A 85 14.50 -7.99 -3.94
CA LEU A 85 13.25 -8.58 -3.44
C LEU A 85 12.30 -8.91 -4.56
N ASP A 86 12.36 -8.16 -5.66
CA ASP A 86 11.62 -8.44 -6.88
C ASP A 86 12.28 -9.62 -7.60
N GLU A 87 12.07 -10.83 -7.07
CA GLU A 87 12.62 -12.08 -7.62
C GLU A 87 12.06 -12.35 -9.01
N ASN A 88 10.79 -11.98 -9.23
CA ASN A 88 10.05 -12.24 -10.46
C ASN A 88 10.27 -11.15 -11.55
N LYS A 89 10.85 -9.99 -11.19
CA LYS A 89 11.21 -8.86 -12.04
C LYS A 89 10.01 -8.18 -12.71
N ASP A 90 8.86 -8.16 -12.05
CA ASP A 90 7.65 -7.50 -12.54
C ASP A 90 7.60 -5.99 -12.18
N GLY A 91 8.57 -5.53 -11.39
CA GLY A 91 8.67 -4.14 -10.94
C GLY A 91 7.75 -3.81 -9.76
N LYS A 92 7.25 -4.81 -9.03
CA LYS A 92 6.33 -4.68 -7.91
C LYS A 92 6.76 -5.51 -6.71
N VAL A 93 6.25 -5.12 -5.55
CA VAL A 93 6.40 -5.84 -4.28
C VAL A 93 5.12 -5.70 -3.46
N PHE A 94 4.92 -6.61 -2.53
CA PHE A 94 3.85 -6.55 -1.54
C PHE A 94 4.39 -5.91 -0.27
N GLN A 95 3.76 -4.81 0.17
CA GLN A 95 4.20 -4.02 1.32
C GLN A 95 3.03 -3.74 2.29
N ASP A 96 3.31 -3.79 3.59
CA ASP A 96 2.35 -3.42 4.64
C ASP A 96 2.20 -1.88 4.72
N GLN A 97 0.98 -1.42 4.94
CA GLN A 97 0.67 0.02 4.99
C GLN A 97 0.86 0.64 6.39
N MET A 98 1.15 -0.17 7.41
CA MET A 98 1.41 0.29 8.77
C MET A 98 2.87 0.05 9.17
N HIS A 99 3.43 -1.07 8.75
CA HIS A 99 4.79 -1.51 9.03
C HIS A 99 5.59 -1.52 7.73
N TRP A 100 6.03 -0.33 7.29
CA TRP A 100 6.70 -0.12 6.00
C TRP A 100 7.89 -1.03 5.73
N ASN A 101 8.48 -1.55 6.80
CA ASN A 101 9.61 -2.47 6.77
C ASN A 101 9.27 -3.93 6.45
N VAL A 102 7.98 -4.25 6.31
CA VAL A 102 7.48 -5.57 5.98
C VAL A 102 7.22 -5.61 4.48
N ILE A 103 8.10 -6.29 3.74
CA ILE A 103 8.08 -6.32 2.27
C ILE A 103 8.38 -7.73 1.75
N SER A 104 7.62 -8.16 0.73
CA SER A 104 7.74 -9.46 0.07
C SER A 104 7.59 -9.34 -1.44
N ASP A 105 8.17 -10.28 -2.20
CA ASP A 105 7.86 -10.48 -3.63
C ASP A 105 6.44 -11.05 -3.82
N LYS A 106 5.94 -11.78 -2.82
CA LYS A 106 4.74 -12.60 -2.90
C LYS A 106 3.64 -12.06 -2.00
N THR A 107 2.39 -12.34 -2.40
CA THR A 107 1.24 -12.07 -1.55
C THR A 107 1.36 -12.87 -0.25
N ASP A 108 1.44 -12.17 0.87
CA ASP A 108 1.55 -12.76 2.20
C ASP A 108 0.83 -11.85 3.21
N SER A 109 0.78 -12.29 4.46
CA SER A 109 0.26 -11.52 5.58
C SER A 109 1.39 -10.93 6.40
N CYS A 110 1.22 -9.68 6.84
CA CYS A 110 2.14 -9.01 7.75
C CYS A 110 2.24 -9.81 9.07
N PRO A 111 3.43 -10.17 9.54
CA PRO A 111 3.60 -10.95 10.77
C PRO A 111 3.34 -10.15 12.04
N ILE A 112 3.14 -8.82 11.93
CA ILE A 112 2.94 -7.93 13.07
C ILE A 112 1.45 -7.64 13.29
N CYS A 113 0.73 -7.28 12.22
CA CYS A 113 -0.70 -6.94 12.29
C CYS A 113 -1.62 -8.00 11.67
N PHE A 114 -1.06 -9.06 11.08
CA PHE A 114 -1.78 -10.17 10.42
C PHE A 114 -2.68 -9.72 9.25
N MET A 115 -2.48 -8.51 8.75
CA MET A 115 -3.16 -7.96 7.58
C MET A 115 -2.47 -8.41 6.30
N LYS A 116 -3.22 -8.54 5.20
CA LYS A 116 -2.63 -8.84 3.90
C LYS A 116 -1.78 -7.69 3.39
N LEU A 117 -0.61 -8.01 2.84
CA LEU A 117 0.25 -7.04 2.20
C LEU A 117 -0.38 -6.51 0.90
N THR A 118 -0.17 -5.24 0.61
CA THR A 118 -0.71 -4.57 -0.58
C THR A 118 0.34 -4.54 -1.68
N GLU A 119 -0.06 -4.90 -2.91
CA GLU A 119 0.79 -4.78 -4.09
C GLU A 119 1.08 -3.30 -4.39
N VAL A 120 2.35 -2.94 -4.45
CA VAL A 120 2.84 -1.61 -4.77
C VAL A 120 3.98 -1.70 -5.77
N LYS A 121 4.19 -0.64 -6.56
CA LYS A 121 5.35 -0.57 -7.47
C LYS A 121 6.63 -0.35 -6.65
N LEU A 122 7.76 -0.79 -7.18
CA LEU A 122 9.08 -0.56 -6.54
C LEU A 122 9.35 0.94 -6.28
N SER A 123 8.90 1.83 -7.18
CA SER A 123 9.01 3.28 -6.99
C SER A 123 8.27 3.78 -5.75
N ASP A 124 7.08 3.23 -5.52
CA ASP A 124 6.17 3.66 -4.46
C ASP A 124 6.65 3.07 -3.13
N ALA A 125 7.06 1.79 -3.13
CA ALA A 125 7.69 1.14 -1.99
C ALA A 125 8.95 1.88 -1.52
N ARG A 126 9.79 2.32 -2.46
CA ARG A 126 10.98 3.13 -2.17
C ARG A 126 10.60 4.45 -1.48
N THR A 127 9.60 5.13 -2.02
CA THR A 127 9.13 6.41 -1.47
C THR A 127 8.56 6.21 -0.07
N ASN A 128 7.78 5.16 0.16
CA ASN A 128 7.22 4.81 1.46
C ASN A 128 8.32 4.56 2.49
N LEU A 129 9.35 3.78 2.14
CA LEU A 129 10.48 3.49 3.02
C LEU A 129 11.24 4.77 3.41
N ILE A 130 11.62 5.60 2.43
CA ILE A 130 12.37 6.83 2.66
C ILE A 130 11.57 7.81 3.52
N ASN A 131 10.28 7.98 3.22
CA ASN A 131 9.40 8.88 3.98
C ASN A 131 9.21 8.45 5.44
N ASN A 132 9.42 7.16 5.74
CA ASN A 132 9.30 6.61 7.08
C ASN A 132 10.65 6.31 7.75
N GLY A 133 11.74 6.89 7.24
CA GLY A 133 13.05 6.85 7.89
C GLY A 133 13.89 5.61 7.62
N TYR A 134 13.53 4.81 6.61
CA TYR A 134 14.31 3.66 6.16
C TYR A 134 15.27 4.03 5.03
N TYR A 135 16.41 3.34 4.98
CA TYR A 135 17.39 3.50 3.92
C TYR A 135 17.17 2.46 2.83
N VAL A 136 17.18 2.89 1.57
CA VAL A 136 16.92 2.04 0.40
C VAL A 136 18.10 2.07 -0.55
N LYS A 137 18.51 0.89 -1.00
CA LYS A 137 19.56 0.70 -2.01
C LYS A 137 18.96 0.49 -3.40
#